data_AF-A0A258C7Y0-F1
#
_entry.id   AF-A0A258C7Y0-F1
#
_cell.length_a   1.000
_cell.length_b   1.000
_cell.length_c   1.000
_cell.angle_alpha   90.00
_cell.angle_beta   90.00
_cell.angle_gamma   90.00
#
_symmetry.space_group_name_H-M   'P 1'
#
loop_
_entity.id
_entity.type
_entity.pdbx_description
1 polymer ?
#
loop_
_entity_poly.entity_id
_entity_poly.type
_entity_poly.pdbx_seq_one_letter_code
_entity_poly.pdbx_strand_id
1 'polypeptide(L)'
;MTTYAVGDLQGCLEPLQCLLQEVDFSPSRDCLWLAGDLVNRGPQSLEALRFVRDLGSSGVTVLGNHDLHLLAVAHNIDRLKRSATLRSILDAPDRSDLIDWLRQQKLVHYDSDRETTMVHAGIPPQWTMEKALRRAAEVEQVLRDDALLLPFLDGMYGNQPAKWDKELHGVPRLRLITNYFTRMRFCKADGTLNLEAKEGIETAPPGF
;
A
#
# COMPACT_ATOMS: atom_id res chain seq x y z
N MET A 1 -9.60 3.04 -23.20
CA MET A 1 -8.84 2.08 -22.38
C MET A 1 -9.77 1.56 -21.30
N THR A 2 -9.98 0.25 -21.23
CA THR A 2 -10.77 -0.37 -20.15
C THR A 2 -9.87 -0.46 -18.91
N THR A 3 -10.44 -0.22 -17.73
CA THR A 3 -9.71 -0.28 -16.46
C THR A 3 -10.29 -1.39 -15.59
N TYR A 4 -9.46 -2.34 -15.19
CA TYR A 4 -9.82 -3.41 -14.26
C TYR A 4 -9.21 -3.11 -12.90
N ALA A 5 -10.00 -3.09 -11.83
CA ALA A 5 -9.51 -2.91 -10.47
C ALA A 5 -9.59 -4.23 -9.71
N VAL A 6 -8.46 -4.65 -9.15
CA VAL A 6 -8.33 -5.88 -8.36
C VAL A 6 -7.86 -5.52 -6.95
N GLY A 7 -8.41 -6.22 -5.96
CA GLY A 7 -8.03 -6.07 -4.55
C GLY A 7 -6.63 -6.62 -4.25
N ASP A 8 -6.39 -6.87 -2.96
CA ASP A 8 -5.14 -7.42 -2.44
C ASP A 8 -4.64 -8.63 -3.24
N LEU A 9 -3.42 -8.54 -3.78
CA LEU A 9 -2.83 -9.62 -4.56
C LEU A 9 -2.16 -10.67 -3.67
N GLN A 10 -1.46 -10.25 -2.62
CA GLN A 10 -0.83 -11.08 -1.60
C GLN A 10 -0.01 -12.25 -2.16
N GLY A 11 0.76 -12.01 -3.24
CA GLY A 11 1.56 -13.05 -3.89
C GLY A 11 0.75 -14.18 -4.57
N CYS A 12 -0.52 -13.94 -4.90
CA CYS A 12 -1.39 -14.87 -5.64
C CYS A 12 -1.39 -14.56 -7.15
N LEU A 13 -0.23 -14.71 -7.80
CA LEU A 13 -0.08 -14.38 -9.22
C LEU A 13 -0.92 -15.29 -10.14
N GLU A 14 -0.94 -16.59 -9.90
CA GLU A 14 -1.70 -17.53 -10.73
C GLU A 14 -3.21 -17.20 -10.74
N PRO A 15 -3.89 -17.02 -9.60
CA PRO A 15 -5.28 -16.55 -9.60
C PRO A 15 -5.50 -15.22 -10.33
N LEU A 16 -4.57 -14.26 -10.21
CA LEU A 16 -4.65 -13.00 -10.96
C LEU A 16 -4.57 -13.26 -12.46
N GLN A 17 -3.66 -14.10 -12.93
CA GLN A 17 -3.53 -14.43 -14.35
C GLN A 17 -4.79 -15.11 -14.89
N CYS A 18 -5.41 -16.01 -14.13
CA CYS A 18 -6.70 -16.60 -14.49
C CYS A 18 -7.78 -15.52 -14.64
N LEU A 19 -7.90 -14.60 -13.68
CA LEU A 19 -8.85 -13.49 -13.75
C LEU A 19 -8.62 -12.62 -15.00
N LEU A 20 -7.37 -12.29 -15.30
CA LEU A 20 -6.99 -11.47 -16.46
C LEU A 20 -7.29 -12.20 -17.79
N GLN A 21 -7.15 -13.52 -17.84
CA GLN A 21 -7.53 -14.31 -19.01
C GLN A 21 -9.05 -14.32 -19.26
N GLU A 22 -9.85 -14.47 -18.20
CA GLU A 22 -11.32 -14.47 -18.29
C GLU A 22 -11.89 -13.18 -18.88
N VAL A 23 -11.21 -12.05 -18.66
CA VAL A 23 -11.61 -10.74 -19.19
C VAL A 23 -10.86 -10.33 -20.46
N ASP A 24 -10.09 -11.24 -21.07
CA ASP A 24 -9.20 -10.98 -22.21
C ASP A 24 -8.38 -9.70 -22.02
N PHE A 25 -7.74 -9.55 -20.86
CA PHE A 25 -6.92 -8.38 -20.55
C PHE A 25 -5.70 -8.30 -21.47
N SER A 26 -5.47 -7.13 -22.06
CA SER A 26 -4.25 -6.86 -22.81
C SER A 26 -3.62 -5.52 -22.40
N PRO A 27 -2.35 -5.51 -21.94
CA PRO A 27 -1.63 -4.27 -21.60
C PRO A 27 -1.58 -3.24 -22.75
N SER A 28 -1.79 -3.67 -23.99
CA SER A 28 -1.80 -2.78 -25.17
C SER A 28 -3.03 -1.87 -25.26
N ARG A 29 -4.13 -2.22 -24.60
CA ARG A 29 -5.44 -1.54 -24.71
C ARG A 29 -6.18 -1.37 -23.39
N ASP A 30 -5.73 -2.04 -22.33
CA ASP A 30 -6.34 -2.09 -21.02
C ASP A 30 -5.36 -1.68 -19.92
N CYS A 31 -5.90 -1.22 -18.80
CA CYS A 31 -5.15 -0.83 -17.61
C CYS A 31 -5.57 -1.69 -16.41
N LEU A 32 -4.61 -2.17 -15.64
CA LEU A 32 -4.82 -2.92 -14.40
C LEU A 32 -4.53 -2.02 -13.20
N TRP A 33 -5.51 -1.88 -12.32
CA TRP A 33 -5.42 -1.19 -11.04
C TRP A 33 -5.35 -2.22 -9.92
N LEU A 34 -4.38 -2.08 -9.02
CA LEU A 34 -4.15 -2.97 -7.89
C LEU A 34 -4.23 -2.19 -6.58
N ALA A 35 -5.04 -2.70 -5.65
CA ALA A 35 -5.26 -2.09 -4.35
C ALA A 35 -4.06 -2.23 -3.37
N GLY A 36 -2.89 -2.67 -3.85
CA GLY A 36 -1.70 -2.91 -3.04
C GLY A 36 -1.70 -4.26 -2.35
N ASP A 37 -0.89 -4.36 -1.30
CA ASP A 37 -0.53 -5.64 -0.66
C ASP A 37 -0.15 -6.67 -1.74
N LEU A 38 0.79 -6.27 -2.61
CA LEU A 38 1.24 -7.09 -3.75
C LEU A 38 1.90 -8.39 -3.29
N VAL A 39 2.53 -8.31 -2.12
CA VAL A 39 3.37 -9.34 -1.53
C VAL A 39 2.79 -9.85 -0.21
N ASN A 40 3.46 -10.86 0.34
CA ASN A 40 3.18 -11.48 1.63
C ASN A 40 2.00 -12.47 1.59
N ARG A 41 2.04 -13.50 2.45
CA ARG A 41 1.12 -14.66 2.51
C ARG A 41 1.20 -15.67 1.36
N GLY A 42 0.97 -15.25 0.11
CA GLY A 42 0.96 -16.16 -1.04
C GLY A 42 2.35 -16.58 -1.51
N PRO A 43 2.47 -17.73 -2.18
CA PRO A 43 3.75 -18.34 -2.52
C PRO A 43 4.53 -17.59 -3.61
N GLN A 44 3.85 -16.81 -4.45
CA GLN A 44 4.43 -16.17 -5.64
C GLN A 44 4.68 -14.67 -5.43
N SER A 45 5.12 -14.26 -4.23
CA SER A 45 5.32 -12.83 -3.91
C SER A 45 6.37 -12.16 -4.81
N LEU A 46 7.45 -12.87 -5.18
CA LEU A 46 8.48 -12.36 -6.07
C LEU A 46 7.98 -12.19 -7.50
N GLU A 47 7.31 -13.21 -8.02
CA GLU A 47 6.76 -13.24 -9.36
C GLU A 47 5.63 -12.21 -9.52
N ALA A 48 4.77 -12.08 -8.50
CA ALA A 48 3.74 -11.06 -8.45
C ALA A 48 4.33 -9.65 -8.54
N LEU A 49 5.36 -9.35 -7.74
CA LEU A 49 6.01 -8.05 -7.76
C LEU A 49 6.65 -7.74 -9.13
N ARG A 50 7.33 -8.71 -9.74
CA ARG A 50 7.89 -8.57 -11.09
C ARG A 50 6.80 -8.36 -12.14
N PHE A 51 5.73 -9.16 -12.11
CA PHE A 51 4.61 -9.04 -13.04
C PHE A 51 4.02 -7.63 -13.01
N VAL A 52 3.75 -7.09 -11.83
CA VAL A 52 3.17 -5.75 -11.70
C VAL A 52 4.14 -4.66 -12.18
N ARG A 53 5.43 -4.76 -11.84
CA ARG A 53 6.47 -3.85 -12.37
C ARG A 53 6.49 -3.86 -13.90
N ASP A 54 6.42 -5.05 -14.49
CA ASP A 54 6.59 -5.27 -15.93
C ASP A 54 5.36 -4.84 -16.75
N LEU A 55 4.21 -4.56 -16.12
CA LEU A 55 3.06 -3.93 -16.78
C LEU A 55 3.31 -2.48 -17.22
N GLY A 56 4.34 -1.82 -16.67
CA GLY A 56 4.69 -0.45 -17.03
C GLY A 56 3.51 0.51 -16.87
N SER A 57 3.25 1.33 -17.89
CA SER A 57 2.14 2.31 -17.87
C SER A 57 0.75 1.69 -17.85
N SER A 58 0.63 0.39 -18.14
CA SER A 58 -0.63 -0.33 -18.13
C SER A 58 -0.94 -0.93 -16.76
N GLY A 59 -0.02 -0.80 -15.79
CA GLY A 59 -0.21 -1.17 -14.39
C GLY A 59 -0.21 0.06 -13.48
N VAL A 60 -1.21 0.14 -12.61
CA VAL A 60 -1.30 1.14 -11.54
C VAL A 60 -1.47 0.39 -10.23
N THR A 61 -0.62 0.68 -9.25
CA THR A 61 -0.78 0.13 -7.90
C THR A 61 -0.73 1.25 -6.87
N VAL A 62 -1.46 1.06 -5.78
CA VAL A 62 -1.20 1.78 -4.53
C VAL A 62 -0.43 0.90 -3.55
N LEU A 63 0.23 1.52 -2.58
CA LEU A 63 0.97 0.82 -1.53
C LEU A 63 0.04 0.39 -0.40
N GLY A 64 0.09 -0.90 -0.06
CA GLY A 64 -0.54 -1.47 1.13
C GLY A 64 0.41 -1.60 2.32
N ASN A 65 -0.09 -2.09 3.45
CA ASN A 65 0.72 -2.25 4.66
C ASN A 65 1.81 -3.33 4.53
N HIS A 66 1.57 -4.37 3.75
CA HIS A 66 2.54 -5.44 3.51
C HIS A 66 3.64 -5.02 2.55
N ASP A 67 3.32 -4.14 1.60
CA ASP A 67 4.31 -3.54 0.70
C ASP A 67 5.29 -2.64 1.48
N LEU A 68 4.77 -1.77 2.35
CA LEU A 68 5.60 -0.95 3.24
C LEU A 68 6.43 -1.81 4.20
N HIS A 69 5.86 -2.92 4.69
CA HIS A 69 6.61 -3.86 5.52
C HIS A 69 7.78 -4.49 4.76
N LEU A 70 7.60 -4.87 3.49
CA LEU A 70 8.69 -5.37 2.64
C LEU A 70 9.82 -4.32 2.51
N LEU A 71 9.49 -3.05 2.29
CA LEU A 71 10.49 -1.97 2.28
C LEU A 71 11.30 -1.95 3.61
N ALA A 72 10.61 -1.96 4.75
CA ALA A 72 11.27 -1.97 6.06
C ALA A 72 12.18 -3.20 6.28
N VAL A 73 11.75 -4.38 5.82
CA VAL A 73 12.55 -5.60 5.94
C VAL A 73 13.76 -5.59 5.00
N ALA A 74 13.62 -5.03 3.80
CA ALA A 74 14.72 -4.91 2.84
C ALA A 74 15.90 -4.07 3.37
N HIS A 75 15.59 -3.09 4.22
CA HIS A 75 16.59 -2.24 4.89
C HIS A 75 17.06 -2.77 6.25
N ASN A 76 16.22 -3.55 6.95
CA ASN A 76 16.57 -4.15 8.23
C ASN A 76 16.02 -5.58 8.31
N ILE A 77 16.88 -6.56 8.01
CA ILE A 77 16.51 -7.97 7.91
C ILE A 77 16.02 -8.58 9.23
N ASP A 78 16.40 -8.00 10.38
CA ASP A 78 15.97 -8.50 11.70
C ASP A 78 14.46 -8.34 11.90
N ARG A 79 13.82 -7.49 11.08
CA ARG A 79 12.36 -7.33 11.04
C ARG A 79 11.65 -8.46 10.32
N LEU A 80 12.38 -9.32 9.59
CA LEU A 80 11.83 -10.52 8.97
C LEU A 80 11.44 -11.52 10.06
N LYS A 81 10.17 -11.51 10.46
CA LYS A 81 9.56 -12.69 11.09
C LYS A 81 9.60 -13.85 10.10
N ARG A 82 9.48 -15.11 10.57
CA ARG A 82 9.51 -16.36 9.76
C ARG A 82 8.52 -16.36 8.57
N SER A 83 8.75 -15.55 7.55
CA SER A 83 7.97 -15.41 6.33
C SER A 83 8.88 -15.82 5.17
N ALA A 84 8.71 -17.07 4.74
CA ALA A 84 9.48 -17.62 3.63
C ALA A 84 9.19 -16.86 2.32
N THR A 85 8.03 -16.22 2.20
CA THR A 85 7.56 -15.59 0.95
C THR A 85 8.24 -14.24 0.66
N LEU A 86 8.60 -13.46 1.68
CA LEU A 86 9.40 -12.25 1.47
C LEU A 86 10.88 -12.58 1.24
N ARG A 87 11.35 -13.72 1.76
CA ARG A 87 12.75 -14.13 1.62
C ARG A 87 13.16 -14.31 0.16
N SER A 88 12.28 -14.84 -0.70
CA SER A 88 12.55 -14.97 -2.13
C SER A 88 12.84 -13.63 -2.81
N ILE A 89 12.14 -12.56 -2.42
CA ILE A 89 12.41 -11.19 -2.89
C ILE A 89 13.75 -10.70 -2.37
N LEU A 90 14.04 -10.97 -1.09
CA LEU A 90 15.24 -10.47 -0.43
C LEU A 90 16.53 -11.13 -0.93
N ASP A 91 16.45 -12.36 -1.41
CA ASP A 91 17.55 -13.14 -1.98
C ASP A 91 17.61 -13.03 -3.52
N ALA A 92 16.66 -12.34 -4.16
CA ALA A 92 16.62 -12.21 -5.61
C ALA A 92 17.76 -11.32 -6.14
N PRO A 93 18.34 -11.64 -7.32
CA PRO A 93 19.41 -10.84 -7.90
C PRO A 93 18.96 -9.42 -8.29
N ASP A 94 17.69 -9.24 -8.66
CA ASP A 94 17.05 -7.96 -9.00
C ASP A 94 16.35 -7.29 -7.80
N ARG A 95 16.69 -7.71 -6.56
CA ARG A 95 16.09 -7.16 -5.33
C ARG A 95 16.16 -5.63 -5.28
N SER A 96 17.30 -5.03 -5.61
CA SER A 96 17.44 -3.56 -5.54
C SER A 96 16.41 -2.90 -6.44
N ASP A 97 16.35 -3.31 -7.70
CA ASP A 97 15.43 -2.76 -8.69
C ASP A 97 13.96 -2.92 -8.27
N LEU A 98 13.62 -4.06 -7.65
CA LEU A 98 12.26 -4.32 -7.15
C LEU A 98 11.90 -3.41 -5.96
N ILE A 99 12.82 -3.24 -5.01
CA ILE A 99 12.60 -2.38 -3.83
C ILE A 99 12.57 -0.90 -4.25
N ASP A 100 13.47 -0.51 -5.15
CA ASP A 100 13.55 0.84 -5.69
C ASP A 100 12.32 1.16 -6.53
N TRP A 101 11.79 0.22 -7.31
CA TRP A 101 10.50 0.39 -7.98
C TRP A 101 9.35 0.52 -6.99
N LEU A 102 9.30 -0.34 -5.97
CA LEU A 102 8.18 -0.39 -5.01
C LEU A 102 8.06 0.92 -4.22
N ARG A 103 9.17 1.51 -3.77
CA ARG A 103 9.16 2.78 -3.03
C ARG A 103 8.75 4.00 -3.86
N GLN A 104 8.65 3.88 -5.19
CA GLN A 104 8.16 4.95 -6.07
C GLN A 104 6.63 4.97 -6.19
N GLN A 105 5.96 3.89 -5.80
CA GLN A 105 4.51 3.73 -5.99
C GLN A 105 3.69 4.69 -5.13
N LYS A 106 2.44 4.93 -5.54
CA LYS A 106 1.54 5.88 -4.88
C LYS A 106 0.93 5.29 -3.62
N LEU A 107 0.54 6.12 -2.67
CA LEU A 107 -0.39 5.71 -1.60
C LEU A 107 -1.84 5.91 -2.00
N VAL A 108 -2.10 6.92 -2.84
CA VAL A 108 -3.43 7.24 -3.36
C VAL A 108 -3.31 7.50 -4.86
N HIS A 109 -4.09 6.77 -5.64
CA HIS A 109 -4.24 7.01 -7.07
C HIS A 109 -5.60 7.67 -7.32
N TYR A 110 -5.61 8.84 -7.96
CA TYR A 110 -6.83 9.51 -8.40
C TYR A 110 -6.80 9.67 -9.91
N ASP A 111 -7.86 9.21 -10.57
CA ASP A 111 -8.13 9.42 -11.99
C ASP A 111 -9.22 10.49 -12.12
N SER A 112 -8.82 11.66 -12.62
CA SER A 112 -9.71 12.81 -12.78
C SER A 112 -10.75 12.60 -13.87
N ASP A 113 -10.41 11.87 -14.93
CA ASP A 113 -11.30 11.66 -16.08
C ASP A 113 -12.45 10.72 -15.70
N ARG A 114 -12.20 9.84 -14.72
CA ARG A 114 -13.18 8.89 -14.17
C ARG A 114 -13.79 9.31 -12.85
N GLU A 115 -13.32 10.41 -12.27
CA GLU A 115 -13.61 10.81 -10.88
C GLU A 115 -13.46 9.66 -9.87
N THR A 116 -12.47 8.78 -10.10
CA THR A 116 -12.31 7.53 -9.34
C THR A 116 -11.00 7.53 -8.57
N THR A 117 -11.05 7.09 -7.30
CA THR A 117 -9.87 6.96 -6.44
C THR A 117 -9.65 5.52 -6.03
N MET A 118 -8.38 5.11 -6.03
CA MET A 118 -7.91 3.89 -5.40
C MET A 118 -6.95 4.23 -4.25
N VAL A 119 -7.16 3.55 -3.13
CA VAL A 119 -6.37 3.63 -1.89
C VAL A 119 -6.53 2.29 -1.18
N HIS A 120 -5.49 1.80 -0.52
CA HIS A 120 -5.49 0.45 0.04
C HIS A 120 -6.57 0.25 1.12
N ALA A 121 -6.63 1.15 2.12
CA ALA A 121 -7.60 1.07 3.21
C ALA A 121 -8.77 2.04 3.04
N GLY A 122 -8.49 3.32 2.84
CA GLY A 122 -9.54 4.33 2.69
C GLY A 122 -9.06 5.76 2.93
N ILE A 123 -9.99 6.70 2.82
CA ILE A 123 -9.78 8.12 3.12
C ILE A 123 -10.56 8.46 4.39
N PRO A 124 -9.92 9.06 5.41
CA PRO A 124 -10.61 9.37 6.64
C PRO A 124 -11.64 10.51 6.42
N PRO A 125 -12.77 10.49 7.13
CA PRO A 125 -13.94 11.33 6.82
C PRO A 125 -13.68 12.84 6.91
N GLN A 126 -12.68 13.26 7.69
CA GLN A 126 -12.29 14.66 7.87
C GLN A 126 -11.45 15.23 6.72
N TRP A 127 -11.03 14.41 5.75
CA TRP A 127 -10.23 14.85 4.61
C TRP A 127 -11.05 14.96 3.33
N THR A 128 -10.91 16.10 2.65
CA THR A 128 -11.29 16.22 1.25
C THR A 128 -10.32 15.43 0.38
N MET A 129 -10.71 15.11 -0.86
CA MET A 129 -9.83 14.46 -1.82
C MET A 129 -8.51 15.22 -2.02
N GLU A 130 -8.57 16.55 -2.11
CA GLU A 130 -7.38 17.40 -2.21
C GLU A 130 -6.45 17.23 -0.99
N LYS A 131 -7.00 17.18 0.23
CA LYS A 131 -6.22 16.94 1.44
C LYS A 131 -5.62 15.54 1.41
N ALA A 132 -6.39 14.52 1.04
CA ALA A 132 -5.91 13.14 0.95
C ALA A 132 -4.71 13.03 0.00
N LEU A 133 -4.80 13.60 -1.21
CA LEU A 133 -3.71 13.62 -2.19
C LEU A 133 -2.46 14.36 -1.65
N ARG A 134 -2.63 15.52 -1.01
CA ARG A 134 -1.51 16.25 -0.38
C ARG A 134 -0.84 15.43 0.72
N ARG A 135 -1.61 14.72 1.54
CA ARG A 135 -1.07 13.87 2.62
C ARG A 135 -0.37 12.64 2.07
N ALA A 136 -0.94 12.00 1.04
CA ALA A 136 -0.29 10.90 0.34
C ALA A 136 1.07 11.34 -0.22
N ALA A 137 1.13 12.50 -0.88
CA ALA A 137 2.36 13.07 -1.41
C ALA A 137 3.45 13.31 -0.34
N GLU A 138 3.09 13.69 0.89
CA GLU A 138 4.07 13.84 1.98
C GLU A 138 4.80 12.53 2.30
N VAL A 139 4.06 11.42 2.39
CA VAL A 139 4.66 10.11 2.68
C VAL A 139 5.36 9.55 1.45
N GLU A 140 4.78 9.70 0.26
CA GLU A 140 5.42 9.30 -0.99
C GLU A 140 6.76 10.02 -1.22
N GLN A 141 6.86 11.32 -0.91
CA GLN A 141 8.12 12.05 -1.01
C GLN A 141 9.19 11.46 -0.08
N VAL A 142 8.81 11.12 1.15
CA VAL A 142 9.71 10.48 2.12
C VAL A 142 10.12 9.09 1.67
N LEU A 143 9.20 8.32 1.09
CA LEU A 143 9.52 7.01 0.51
C LEU A 143 10.51 7.12 -0.64
N ARG A 144 10.47 8.18 -1.45
CA ARG A 144 11.37 8.39 -2.60
C ARG A 144 12.72 9.01 -2.21
N ASP A 145 12.86 9.56 -1.01
CA ASP A 145 14.06 10.26 -0.55
C ASP A 145 14.98 9.34 0.27
N ASP A 146 16.24 9.19 -0.16
CA ASP A 146 17.21 8.29 0.48
C ASP A 146 17.59 8.70 1.90
N ALA A 147 17.57 9.99 2.22
CA ALA A 147 17.90 10.49 3.55
C ALA A 147 16.73 10.34 4.53
N LEU A 148 15.49 10.40 4.03
CA LEU A 148 14.28 10.36 4.85
C LEU A 148 13.67 8.97 4.99
N LEU A 149 13.94 8.06 4.04
CA LEU A 149 13.35 6.72 3.99
C LEU A 149 13.60 5.93 5.28
N LEU A 150 14.87 5.77 5.68
CA LEU A 150 15.23 4.92 6.82
C LEU A 150 14.62 5.43 8.15
N PRO A 151 14.74 6.72 8.51
CA PRO A 151 14.07 7.26 9.69
C PRO A 151 12.55 7.03 9.67
N PHE A 152 11.92 7.13 8.50
CA PHE A 152 10.50 6.86 8.35
C PHE A 152 10.15 5.39 8.51
N LEU A 153 10.85 4.46 7.85
CA LEU A 153 10.58 3.01 7.97
C LEU A 153 10.80 2.52 9.40
N ASP A 154 11.78 3.08 10.12
CA ASP A 154 11.97 2.79 11.53
C ASP A 154 10.81 3.31 12.38
N GLY A 155 10.35 4.52 12.04
CA GLY A 155 9.32 5.24 12.73
C GLY A 155 7.87 4.93 12.34
N MET A 156 7.60 4.22 11.25
CA MET A 156 6.22 4.03 10.75
C MET A 156 5.42 3.00 11.57
N TYR A 157 6.09 2.24 12.43
CA TYR A 157 5.43 1.24 13.27
C TYR A 157 4.75 1.90 14.47
N GLY A 158 3.54 1.44 14.76
CA GLY A 158 2.78 1.85 15.94
C GLY A 158 1.33 2.21 15.62
N ASN A 159 0.55 2.35 16.68
CA ASN A 159 -0.88 2.69 16.61
C ASN A 159 -1.17 4.14 17.06
N GLN A 160 -0.15 4.86 17.50
CA GLN A 160 -0.25 6.26 17.92
C GLN A 160 0.61 7.18 17.06
N PRO A 161 0.15 8.40 16.74
CA PRO A 161 -1.14 8.96 17.13
C PRO A 161 -2.31 8.30 16.38
N ALA A 162 -3.49 8.26 16.99
CA ALA A 162 -4.70 7.65 16.40
C ALA A 162 -5.63 8.66 15.71
N LYS A 163 -5.46 9.96 15.95
CA LYS A 163 -6.32 11.03 15.42
C LYS A 163 -5.48 12.12 14.76
N TRP A 164 -6.01 12.67 13.66
CA TRP A 164 -5.40 13.79 12.97
C TRP A 164 -5.34 15.04 13.84
N ASP A 165 -4.15 15.63 13.92
CA ASP A 165 -3.91 16.96 14.45
C ASP A 165 -2.97 17.70 13.49
N LYS A 166 -3.29 18.97 13.20
CA LYS A 166 -2.49 19.84 12.34
C LYS A 166 -1.11 20.14 12.93
N GLU A 167 -0.97 20.05 14.25
CA GLU A 167 0.28 20.23 14.98
C GLU A 167 1.15 18.96 14.96
N LEU A 168 0.76 17.88 14.27
CA LEU A 168 1.66 16.75 14.06
C LEU A 168 2.72 17.10 13.01
N HIS A 169 3.97 16.77 13.32
CA HIS A 169 5.13 16.92 12.44
C HIS A 169 5.99 15.65 12.46
N GLY A 170 6.88 15.52 11.47
CA GLY A 170 7.86 14.43 11.39
C GLY A 170 7.22 13.03 11.36
N VAL A 171 7.92 12.06 11.94
CA VAL A 171 7.51 10.64 11.94
C VAL A 171 6.09 10.38 12.48
N PRO A 172 5.66 10.95 13.63
CA PRO A 172 4.28 10.74 14.12
C PRO A 172 3.20 11.14 13.12
N ARG A 173 3.43 12.23 12.38
CA ARG A 173 2.54 12.70 11.31
C ARG A 173 2.50 11.70 10.17
N LEU A 174 3.67 11.31 9.64
CA LEU A 174 3.79 10.39 8.52
C LEU A 174 3.21 9.02 8.87
N ARG A 175 3.44 8.53 10.09
CA ARG A 175 2.86 7.29 10.62
C ARG A 175 1.34 7.33 10.61
N LEU A 176 0.73 8.41 11.08
CA LEU A 176 -0.73 8.53 11.09
C LEU A 176 -1.30 8.58 9.68
N ILE A 177 -0.69 9.35 8.78
CA ILE A 177 -1.09 9.39 7.35
C ILE A 177 -1.02 7.96 6.76
N THR A 178 0.08 7.26 7.02
CA THR A 178 0.27 5.87 6.57
C THR A 178 -0.80 4.94 7.14
N ASN A 179 -1.12 5.06 8.44
CA ASN A 179 -2.15 4.25 9.09
C ASN A 179 -3.54 4.48 8.47
N TYR A 180 -3.89 5.73 8.12
CA TYR A 180 -5.14 6.02 7.41
C TYR A 180 -5.21 5.29 6.07
N PHE A 181 -4.17 5.40 5.24
CA PHE A 181 -4.21 4.86 3.88
C PHE A 181 -3.97 3.36 3.79
N THR A 182 -3.32 2.74 4.78
CA THR A 182 -2.87 1.34 4.67
C THR A 182 -3.43 0.40 5.73
N ARG A 183 -4.03 0.90 6.82
CA ARG A 183 -4.42 0.05 7.97
C ARG A 183 -5.79 0.36 8.54
N MET A 184 -6.46 1.40 8.05
CA MET A 184 -7.77 1.82 8.56
C MET A 184 -8.83 0.75 8.26
N ARG A 185 -9.59 0.39 9.29
CA ARG A 185 -10.81 -0.44 9.17
C ARG A 185 -11.99 0.27 9.80
N PHE A 186 -11.80 0.67 11.06
CA PHE A 186 -12.78 1.41 11.84
C PHE A 186 -12.22 2.79 12.21
N CYS A 187 -13.05 3.82 12.06
CA CYS A 187 -12.73 5.16 12.53
C CYS A 187 -13.98 5.88 13.02
N LYS A 188 -13.81 6.73 14.03
CA LYS A 188 -14.89 7.62 14.47
C LYS A 188 -15.14 8.70 13.42
N ALA A 189 -16.29 9.37 13.51
CA ALA A 189 -16.62 10.51 12.66
C ALA A 189 -15.59 11.66 12.73
N ASP A 190 -14.86 11.78 13.85
CA ASP A 190 -13.77 12.75 14.01
C ASP A 190 -12.41 12.28 13.47
N GLY A 191 -12.38 11.11 12.84
CA GLY A 191 -11.19 10.50 12.25
C GLY A 191 -10.33 9.69 13.22
N THR A 192 -10.71 9.52 14.48
CA THR A 192 -9.94 8.68 15.41
C THR A 192 -9.95 7.23 14.94
N LEU A 193 -8.78 6.65 14.70
CA LEU A 193 -8.58 5.27 14.25
C LEU A 193 -8.73 4.26 15.38
N ASN A 194 -9.33 3.12 15.09
CA ASN A 194 -9.13 1.89 15.84
C ASN A 194 -8.22 0.95 15.03
N LEU A 195 -7.03 0.65 15.56
CA LEU A 195 -6.03 -0.21 14.91
C LEU A 195 -5.84 -1.55 15.63
N GLU A 196 -6.67 -1.83 16.64
CA GLU A 196 -6.64 -3.08 17.41
C GLU A 196 -7.64 -4.10 16.87
N ALA A 197 -8.81 -3.62 16.43
CA ALA A 197 -9.79 -4.44 15.73
C ALA A 197 -9.23 -4.90 14.37
N LYS A 198 -9.19 -6.22 14.16
CA LYS A 198 -8.62 -6.85 12.95
C LYS A 198 -9.65 -7.54 12.07
N GLU A 199 -10.90 -7.61 12.53
CA GLU A 199 -11.98 -8.37 11.90
C GLU A 199 -13.05 -7.45 11.30
N GLY A 200 -14.10 -8.04 10.72
CA GLY A 200 -15.16 -7.34 9.99
C GLY A 200 -16.17 -6.62 10.89
N ILE A 201 -17.21 -6.05 10.27
CA ILE A 201 -18.23 -5.20 10.93
C ILE A 201 -18.90 -5.85 12.15
N GLU A 202 -19.02 -7.19 12.16
CA GLU A 202 -19.57 -7.98 13.27
C GLU A 202 -18.75 -7.86 14.57
N THR A 203 -17.51 -7.38 14.46
CA THR A 203 -16.58 -7.17 15.58
C THR A 203 -16.31 -5.69 15.85
N ALA A 204 -17.15 -4.81 15.30
CA ALA A 204 -17.02 -3.37 15.46
C ALA A 204 -16.96 -3.02 16.96
N PRO A 205 -15.87 -2.37 17.42
CA PRO A 205 -15.77 -1.96 18.81
C PRO A 205 -16.81 -0.88 19.10
N PRO A 206 -17.45 -0.86 20.29
CA PRO A 206 -18.47 0.12 20.62
C PRO A 206 -18.01 1.56 20.36
N GLY A 207 -18.80 2.30 19.58
CA GLY A 207 -18.53 3.70 19.23
C GLY A 207 -17.60 3.92 18.02
N PHE A 208 -17.46 2.92 17.16
CA PHE A 208 -16.77 2.98 15.87
C PHE A 208 -17.64 2.43 14.73
#